data_AF-A0A522EZK8-F1
#
_entry.id   AF-A0A522EZK8-F1
#
_cell.length_a   1.000
_cell.length_b   1.000
_cell.length_c   1.000
_cell.angle_alpha   90.00
_cell.angle_beta   90.00
_cell.angle_gamma   90.00
#
_symmetry.space_group_name_H-M   'P 1'
#
loop_
_entity.id
_entity.type
_entity.pdbx_description
1 polymer ?
#
loop_
_entity_poly.entity_id
_entity_poly.type
_entity_poly.pdbx_seq_one_letter_code
_entity_poly.pdbx_strand_id
1 'polypeptide(L)'
;MGISWLKFGNYDTARDNTPFYLDKSFTDSSGQHTVHPYLQFRYVNLFLDYVYYKSGRWQFSIPLQFGIGDARYKYNFNEENIIESRRIVFLYEPAVAGQYKIMKWFGVGLDVGYRIMIVSNKNIGSKFNSPVYDLKMIIFWGEFHKVVFQR
;
A
#
# COMPACT_ATOMS: atom_id res chain seq x y z
N MET A 1 -10.09 8.17 -3.73
CA MET A 1 -9.79 7.79 -2.33
C MET A 1 -9.81 6.28 -2.28
N GLY A 2 -8.72 5.66 -1.86
CA GLY A 2 -8.62 4.22 -1.65
C GLY A 2 -8.56 3.90 -0.16
N ILE A 3 -9.23 2.82 0.26
CA ILE A 3 -9.04 2.22 1.57
C ILE A 3 -8.26 0.93 1.32
N SER A 4 -7.07 0.83 1.90
CA SER A 4 -6.24 -0.37 1.81
C SER A 4 -6.13 -1.02 3.18
N TRP A 5 -6.29 -2.33 3.20
CA TRP A 5 -6.25 -3.16 4.40
C TRP A 5 -5.24 -4.28 4.18
N LEU A 6 -4.10 -4.19 4.87
CA LEU A 6 -3.08 -5.23 4.86
C LEU A 6 -3.13 -5.96 6.21
N LYS A 7 -3.50 -7.23 6.16
CA LYS A 7 -3.37 -8.20 7.26
C LYS A 7 -2.36 -9.24 6.84
N PHE A 8 -1.22 -9.29 7.52
CA PHE A 8 -0.25 -10.37 7.32
C PHE A 8 -0.83 -11.67 7.90
N GLY A 9 -0.49 -12.81 7.27
CA GLY A 9 -0.97 -14.14 7.66
C GLY A 9 -0.42 -14.61 9.01
N ASN A 10 -0.81 -15.81 9.44
CA ASN A 10 -0.21 -16.44 10.61
C ASN A 10 1.27 -16.76 10.30
N TYR A 11 2.14 -16.44 11.25
CA TYR A 11 3.58 -16.60 11.14
C TYR A 11 3.98 -18.08 11.00
N ASP A 12 4.86 -18.38 10.04
CA ASP A 12 5.49 -19.69 9.86
C ASP A 12 7.02 -19.55 9.90
N THR A 13 7.63 -20.10 10.94
CA THR A 13 9.07 -20.06 11.21
C THR A 13 9.92 -20.61 10.05
N ALA A 14 9.38 -21.48 9.20
CA ALA A 14 10.10 -22.02 8.04
C ALA A 14 10.16 -21.03 6.85
N ARG A 15 9.28 -20.02 6.81
CA ARG A 15 9.15 -19.07 5.68
C ARG A 15 9.50 -17.63 6.03
N ASP A 16 9.32 -17.22 7.28
CA ASP A 16 9.22 -15.81 7.65
C ASP A 16 10.40 -15.28 8.47
N ASN A 17 11.65 -15.42 7.97
CA ASN A 17 12.85 -14.75 8.50
C ASN A 17 12.93 -13.25 8.09
N THR A 18 11.79 -12.56 8.03
CA THR A 18 11.73 -11.17 7.56
C THR A 18 11.70 -10.18 8.72
N PRO A 19 12.25 -8.96 8.57
CA PRO A 19 12.31 -7.95 9.64
C PRO A 19 10.94 -7.42 10.09
N PHE A 20 9.84 -7.90 9.50
CA PHE A 20 8.47 -7.51 9.85
C PHE A 20 7.91 -8.28 11.04
N TYR A 21 8.51 -9.43 11.37
CA TYR A 21 8.20 -10.23 12.56
C TYR A 21 9.36 -10.07 13.55
N LEU A 22 9.22 -9.14 14.50
CA LEU A 22 10.14 -9.06 15.63
C LEU A 22 9.68 -10.04 16.70
N ASP A 23 10.36 -11.18 16.80
CA ASP A 23 10.17 -12.11 17.91
C ASP A 23 10.50 -11.41 19.21
N LYS A 24 9.54 -11.38 20.13
CA LYS A 24 9.70 -10.75 21.43
C LYS A 24 9.58 -11.81 22.50
N SER A 25 10.68 -12.05 23.20
CA SER A 25 10.72 -12.92 24.38
C SER A 25 10.42 -12.10 25.64
N PHE A 26 9.41 -12.51 26.39
CA PHE A 26 9.12 -11.98 27.72
C PHE A 26 9.43 -13.05 28.77
N THR A 27 10.03 -12.63 29.88
CA THR A 27 10.25 -13.52 31.03
C THR A 27 9.21 -13.19 32.09
N ASP A 28 8.35 -14.15 32.41
CA ASP A 28 7.41 -14.09 33.53
C ASP A 28 7.84 -15.10 34.62
N SER A 29 7.22 -15.02 35.79
CA SER A 29 7.32 -15.95 36.91
C SER A 29 7.10 -17.44 36.55
N SER A 30 6.51 -17.71 35.38
CA SER A 30 6.25 -19.04 34.82
C SER A 30 7.27 -19.53 33.78
N GLY A 31 8.24 -18.70 33.38
CA GLY A 31 9.27 -19.03 32.38
C GLY A 31 9.43 -17.98 31.28
N GLN A 32 10.28 -18.28 30.28
CA GLN A 32 10.41 -17.47 29.06
C GLN A 32 9.31 -17.84 28.06
N HIS A 33 8.55 -16.85 27.61
CA HIS A 33 7.53 -16.97 26.58
C HIS A 33 7.92 -16.13 25.38
N THR A 34 8.00 -16.75 24.21
CA THR A 34 8.19 -16.05 22.93
C THR A 34 6.83 -15.79 22.32
N VAL A 35 6.51 -14.53 22.04
CA VAL A 35 5.28 -14.15 21.33
C VAL A 35 5.61 -13.49 20.00
N HIS A 36 4.74 -13.74 19.02
CA HIS A 36 4.90 -13.29 17.64
C HIS A 36 3.87 -12.20 17.33
N PRO A 37 4.26 -10.92 17.38
CA PRO A 37 3.35 -9.83 17.02
C PRO A 37 3.16 -9.76 15.50
N TYR A 38 1.92 -9.65 15.04
CA TYR A 38 1.58 -9.33 13.66
C TYR A 38 1.25 -7.84 13.50
N LEU A 39 1.69 -7.25 12.38
CA LEU A 39 1.45 -5.85 12.04
C LEU A 39 0.11 -5.70 11.31
N GLN A 40 -0.79 -4.88 11.84
CA GLN A 40 -2.01 -4.47 11.16
C GLN A 40 -1.84 -3.03 10.67
N PHE A 41 -1.94 -2.83 9.36
CA PHE A 41 -1.78 -1.51 8.73
C PHE A 41 -3.07 -1.05 8.06
N ARG A 42 -3.57 0.11 8.47
CA ARG A 42 -4.77 0.74 7.90
C ARG A 42 -4.42 2.16 7.49
N TYR A 43 -4.69 2.54 6.25
CA TYR A 43 -4.46 3.90 5.80
C TYR A 43 -5.51 4.34 4.79
N VAL A 44 -5.70 5.66 4.74
CA VAL A 44 -6.48 6.36 3.73
C VAL A 44 -5.51 7.09 2.83
N ASN A 45 -5.69 6.98 1.52
CA ASN A 45 -4.89 7.73 0.55
C ASN A 45 -5.71 8.76 -0.24
N LEU A 46 -5.10 9.93 -0.42
CA LEU A 46 -5.48 10.92 -1.41
C LEU A 46 -4.67 10.66 -2.67
N PHE A 47 -5.36 10.62 -3.80
CA PHE A 47 -4.77 10.40 -5.11
C PHE A 47 -5.03 11.62 -5.99
N LEU A 48 -3.97 12.24 -6.49
CA LEU A 48 -4.00 13.38 -7.40
C LEU A 48 -3.25 12.97 -8.68
N ASP A 49 -3.90 13.08 -9.84
CA ASP A 49 -3.25 12.78 -11.13
C ASP A 49 -3.13 14.05 -11.96
N TYR A 50 -1.91 14.51 -12.18
CA TYR A 50 -1.64 15.71 -12.98
C TYR A 50 -1.19 15.32 -14.39
N VAL A 51 -2.07 15.54 -15.38
CA VAL A 51 -1.77 15.25 -16.79
C VAL A 51 -1.04 16.45 -17.39
N TYR A 52 0.27 16.34 -17.58
CA TYR A 52 1.09 17.44 -18.11
C TYR A 52 1.20 17.42 -19.64
N TYR A 53 1.14 16.24 -20.25
CA TYR A 53 1.26 16.12 -21.70
C TYR A 53 0.24 15.11 -22.25
N LYS A 54 -0.47 15.54 -23.29
CA LYS A 54 -1.45 14.72 -23.98
C LYS A 54 -1.34 14.98 -25.48
N SER A 55 -0.99 13.95 -26.24
CA SER A 55 -0.86 14.02 -27.69
C SER A 55 -1.51 12.80 -28.35
N GLY A 56 -2.70 13.02 -28.91
CA GLY A 56 -3.47 11.98 -29.61
C GLY A 56 -3.74 10.74 -28.75
N ARG A 57 -2.93 9.70 -28.97
CA ARG A 57 -3.01 8.41 -28.26
C ARG A 57 -2.12 8.33 -27.02
N TRP A 58 -1.13 9.21 -26.87
CA TRP A 58 -0.21 9.23 -25.73
C TRP A 58 -0.67 10.23 -24.68
N GLN A 59 -0.59 9.82 -23.42
CA GLN A 59 -0.86 10.67 -22.27
C GLN A 59 0.16 10.38 -21.19
N PHE A 60 0.83 11.42 -20.72
CA PHE A 60 1.78 11.34 -19.63
C PHE A 60 1.24 12.14 -18.45
N SER A 61 1.34 11.54 -17.27
CA SER A 61 0.84 12.12 -16.04
C SER A 61 1.77 11.87 -14.88
N ILE A 62 1.63 12.69 -13.85
CA ILE A 62 2.36 12.58 -12.60
C ILE A 62 1.31 12.29 -11.53
N PRO A 63 1.07 11.01 -11.23
CA PRO A 63 0.26 10.63 -10.09
C PRO A 63 1.02 10.89 -8.78
N LEU A 64 0.39 11.65 -7.90
CA LEU A 64 0.85 11.93 -6.55
C LEU A 64 -0.12 11.29 -5.56
N GLN A 65 0.42 10.47 -4.67
CA GLN A 65 -0.34 9.80 -3.62
C GLN A 65 0.15 10.23 -2.23
N PHE A 66 -0.80 10.62 -1.39
CA PHE A 66 -0.56 10.99 0.01
C PHE A 66 -1.42 10.11 0.90
N GLY A 67 -0.80 9.29 1.72
CA GLY A 67 -1.48 8.40 2.66
C GLY A 67 -1.32 8.86 4.11
N ILE A 68 -2.39 8.77 4.89
CA ILE A 68 -2.36 8.88 6.34
C ILE A 68 -3.04 7.66 6.93
N GLY A 69 -2.41 7.04 7.93
CA GLY A 69 -2.92 5.80 8.49
C GLY A 69 -2.46 5.53 9.90
N ASP A 70 -2.90 4.38 10.41
CA ASP A 70 -2.47 3.82 11.66
C ASP A 70 -1.87 2.41 11.48
N ALA A 71 -0.72 2.20 12.12
CA ALA A 71 -0.04 0.93 12.24
C ALA A 71 -0.23 0.40 13.67
N ARG A 72 -0.67 -0.85 13.80
CA ARG A 72 -0.88 -1.52 15.09
C ARG A 72 -0.15 -2.84 15.16
N TYR A 73 0.61 -3.09 16.23
CA TYR A 73 1.10 -4.43 16.53
C TYR A 73 0.11 -5.14 17.45
N LYS A 74 -0.26 -6.37 17.07
CA LYS A 74 -1.11 -7.25 17.86
C LYS A 74 -0.39 -8.56 18.07
N TYR A 75 -0.43 -9.09 19.28
CA TYR A 75 0.02 -10.44 19.56
C TYR A 75 -1.08 -11.20 20.30
N ASN A 76 -1.12 -12.52 20.12
CA ASN A 76 -1.99 -13.39 20.89
C ASN A 76 -1.18 -13.90 22.07
N PHE A 77 -1.68 -13.66 23.29
CA PHE A 77 -1.15 -14.26 24.50
C PHE A 77 -2.32 -14.87 25.25
N ASN A 78 -2.29 -16.18 25.47
CA ASN A 78 -3.29 -16.89 26.27
C ASN A 78 -4.75 -16.66 25.79
N GLU A 79 -4.99 -16.78 24.47
CA GLU A 79 -6.29 -16.54 23.79
C GLU A 79 -6.81 -15.08 23.81
N GLU A 80 -6.11 -14.15 24.44
CA GLU A 80 -6.43 -12.72 24.40
C GLU A 80 -5.61 -11.98 23.34
N ASN A 81 -6.30 -11.12 22.57
CA ASN A 81 -5.69 -10.26 21.55
C ASN A 81 -5.21 -8.96 22.21
N ILE A 82 -3.92 -8.86 22.52
CA ILE A 82 -3.35 -7.65 23.14
C ILE A 82 -2.84 -6.70 22.04
N ILE A 83 -3.26 -5.44 22.09
CA ILE A 83 -2.82 -4.37 21.18
C ILE A 83 -1.69 -3.60 21.86
N GLU A 84 -0.46 -3.78 21.39
CA GLU A 84 0.72 -3.27 22.10
C GLU A 84 1.05 -1.81 21.75
N SER A 85 0.89 -1.42 20.48
CA SER A 85 1.15 -0.05 20.08
C SER A 85 0.30 0.38 18.90
N ARG A 86 -0.23 1.60 18.95
CA ARG A 86 -0.89 2.29 17.84
C ARG A 86 -0.03 3.47 17.45
N ARG A 87 0.38 3.54 16.19
CA ARG A 87 1.20 4.65 15.66
C ARG A 87 0.57 5.24 14.42
N ILE A 88 0.64 6.57 14.30
CA ILE A 88 0.23 7.29 13.10
C ILE A 88 1.36 7.18 12.07
N VAL A 89 0.98 6.95 10.83
CA VAL A 89 1.89 6.76 9.70
C VAL A 89 1.49 7.71 8.58
N PHE A 90 2.50 8.35 7.97
CA PHE A 90 2.37 9.17 6.79
C PHE A 90 3.11 8.53 5.62
N LEU A 91 2.41 8.36 4.50
CA LEU A 91 2.91 7.80 3.26
C LEU A 91 2.92 8.89 2.19
N TYR A 92 3.96 8.91 1.38
CA TYR A 92 4.09 9.76 0.22
C TYR A 92 4.62 8.95 -0.95
N GLU A 93 3.92 9.03 -2.08
CA GLU A 93 4.14 8.21 -3.26
C GLU A 93 4.12 9.10 -4.51
N PRO A 94 5.26 9.73 -4.87
CA PRO A 94 5.44 10.30 -6.18
C PRO A 94 5.60 9.20 -7.22
N ALA A 95 4.89 9.35 -8.34
CA ALA A 95 4.97 8.43 -9.46
C ALA A 95 4.91 9.17 -10.80
N VAL A 96 5.46 8.53 -11.83
CA VAL A 96 5.41 8.98 -13.22
C VAL A 96 4.66 7.92 -14.01
N ALA A 97 3.68 8.35 -14.78
CA ALA A 97 2.75 7.49 -15.51
C ALA A 97 2.79 7.78 -17.01
N GLY A 98 2.93 6.71 -17.79
CA GLY A 98 2.78 6.73 -19.24
C GLY A 98 1.57 5.91 -19.65
N GLN A 99 0.66 6.51 -20.43
CA GLN A 99 -0.58 5.88 -20.86
C GLN A 99 -0.68 5.92 -22.38
N TYR A 100 -1.13 4.82 -22.96
CA TYR A 100 -1.40 4.68 -24.39
C TYR A 100 -2.85 4.26 -24.63
N LYS A 101 -3.56 5.09 -25.39
CA LYS A 101 -4.93 4.82 -25.82
C LYS A 101 -4.92 3.93 -27.06
N ILE A 102 -5.25 2.65 -26.86
CA ILE A 102 -5.33 1.65 -27.94
C ILE A 102 -6.61 1.87 -28.75
N MET A 103 -7.74 2.05 -28.07
CA MET A 103 -9.06 2.32 -28.67
C MET A 103 -9.70 3.54 -28.03
N LYS A 104 -10.73 4.12 -28.67
CA LYS A 104 -11.45 5.28 -28.09
C LYS A 104 -11.97 5.02 -26.67
N TRP A 105 -12.34 3.76 -26.39
CA TRP A 105 -12.91 3.29 -25.12
C TRP A 105 -11.91 2.54 -24.22
N PHE A 106 -10.73 2.16 -24.71
CA PHE A 106 -9.74 1.34 -23.98
C PHE A 106 -8.33 1.91 -24.07
N GLY A 107 -7.65 1.98 -22.93
CA GLY A 107 -6.25 2.36 -22.81
C GLY A 107 -5.50 1.43 -21.87
N VAL A 108 -4.18 1.42 -22.04
CA VAL A 108 -3.26 0.76 -21.12
C VAL A 108 -2.28 1.80 -20.61
N GLY A 109 -1.75 1.60 -19.41
CA GLY A 109 -0.73 2.46 -18.85
C GLY A 109 0.20 1.73 -17.92
N LEU A 110 1.34 2.35 -17.69
CA LEU A 110 2.37 1.88 -16.79
C LEU A 110 2.79 3.06 -15.91
N ASP A 111 2.84 2.81 -14.61
CA ASP A 111 3.21 3.80 -13.61
C ASP A 111 4.41 3.27 -12.84
N VAL A 112 5.42 4.14 -12.68
CA VAL A 112 6.60 3.86 -11.86
C VAL A 112 6.66 4.92 -10.79
N GLY A 113 6.68 4.47 -9.54
CA GLY A 113 6.69 5.35 -8.38
C GLY A 113 7.66 4.88 -7.32
N TYR A 114 7.80 5.73 -6.30
CA TYR A 114 8.59 5.40 -5.13
C TYR A 114 7.78 5.70 -3.88
N ARG A 115 7.44 4.67 -3.11
CA ARG A 115 6.73 4.82 -1.84
C ARG A 115 7.72 5.22 -0.75
N ILE A 116 7.37 6.28 -0.02
CA ILE A 116 8.15 6.80 1.11
C ILE A 116 7.26 6.85 2.34
N MET A 117 7.74 6.31 3.45
CA MET A 117 7.11 6.43 4.76
C MET A 117 7.86 7.48 5.58
N ILE A 118 7.24 8.64 5.82
CA ILE A 118 7.90 9.82 6.41
C ILE A 118 7.97 9.73 7.93
N VAL A 119 6.90 9.26 8.57
CA VAL A 119 6.82 9.16 10.03
C VAL A 119 6.74 7.70 10.44
N SER A 120 7.87 7.19 10.93
CA SER A 120 7.97 5.90 11.59
C SER A 120 8.88 6.07 12.80
N ASN A 121 8.30 6.20 13.99
CA ASN A 121 9.06 6.41 15.22
C ASN A 121 10.04 5.24 15.44
N LYS A 122 11.28 5.53 15.87
CA LYS A 122 12.55 4.75 15.80
C LYS A 122 12.51 3.22 16.00
N ASN A 123 11.48 2.65 16.61
CA ASN A 123 11.30 1.20 16.77
C ASN A 123 10.57 0.50 15.61
N ILE A 124 9.96 1.23 14.66
CA ILE A 124 9.45 0.66 13.39
C ILE A 124 10.45 1.02 12.29
N GLY A 125 11.73 0.80 12.60
CA GLY A 125 12.87 1.15 11.76
C GLY A 125 13.19 0.06 10.75
N SER A 126 12.32 -0.18 9.76
CA SER A 126 12.74 -0.96 8.59
C SER A 126 11.81 -0.81 7.38
N LYS A 127 12.29 -0.05 6.39
CA LYS A 127 12.15 -0.34 4.95
C LYS A 127 10.73 -0.50 4.36
N PHE A 128 9.77 0.34 4.73
CA PHE A 128 8.57 0.51 3.90
C PHE A 128 8.79 1.43 2.69
N ASN A 129 10.02 1.92 2.50
CA ASN A 129 10.39 2.62 1.29
C ASN A 129 10.66 1.59 0.20
N SER A 130 9.78 1.55 -0.81
CA SER A 130 9.85 0.57 -1.87
C SER A 130 9.53 1.21 -3.22
N PRO A 131 10.24 0.82 -4.30
CA PRO A 131 9.78 1.15 -5.64
C PRO A 131 8.43 0.46 -5.90
N VAL A 132 7.54 1.15 -6.60
CA VAL A 132 6.21 0.65 -6.96
C VAL A 132 6.11 0.68 -8.47
N TYR A 133 5.62 -0.42 -9.04
CA TYR A 133 5.38 -0.58 -10.47
C TYR A 133 3.94 -1.04 -10.66
N ASP A 134 3.14 -0.21 -11.31
CA ASP A 134 1.73 -0.50 -11.54
C ASP A 134 1.44 -0.60 -13.04
N LEU A 135 0.75 -1.66 -13.43
CA LEU A 135 0.18 -1.82 -14.76
C LEU A 135 -1.33 -1.54 -14.68
N LYS A 136 -1.81 -0.59 -15.49
CA LYS A 136 -3.22 -0.18 -15.48
C LYS A 136 -3.90 -0.43 -16.81
N MET A 137 -5.14 -0.90 -16.74
CA MET A 137 -6.09 -0.93 -17.83
C MET A 137 -7.15 0.12 -17.57
N ILE A 138 -7.39 0.98 -18.56
CA ILE A 138 -8.26 2.15 -18.44
C ILE A 138 -9.42 2.00 -19.40
N ILE A 139 -10.64 2.02 -18.86
CA ILE A 139 -11.86 2.05 -19.67
C ILE A 139 -12.42 3.48 -19.64
N PHE A 140 -12.55 4.09 -20.80
CA PHE A 140 -13.12 5.43 -20.95
C PHE A 140 -14.65 5.32 -21.10
N TRP A 141 -15.36 5.30 -19.97
CA TRP A 141 -16.82 5.14 -19.93
C TRP A 141 -17.60 6.13 -20.80
N GLY A 142 -17.16 7.40 -20.88
CA GLY A 142 -17.83 8.42 -21.69
C GLY A 142 -17.81 8.15 -23.20
N GLU A 143 -16.80 7.43 -23.69
CA GLU A 143 -16.71 7.01 -25.09
C GLU A 143 -17.39 5.66 -25.31
N PHE A 144 -17.35 4.77 -24.31
CA PHE A 144 -18.04 3.48 -24.38
C PHE A 144 -19.55 3.64 -24.58
N HIS A 145 -20.19 4.58 -23.85
CA HIS A 145 -21.62 4.82 -24.00
C HIS A 145 -21.99 5.26 -25.42
N LYS A 146 -21.17 6.09 -26.07
CA LYS A 146 -21.43 6.54 -27.46
C LYS A 146 -21.29 5.39 -28.45
N VAL A 147 -20.31 4.51 -28.27
CA VAL A 147 -20.10 3.36 -29.16
C VAL A 147 -21.22 2.32 -29.03
N VAL A 148 -21.74 2.10 -27.81
CA VAL A 148 -22.77 1.07 -27.57
C VAL A 148 -24.19 1.59 -27.87
N PHE A 149 -24.50 2.84 -27.55
CA PHE A 149 -25.87 3.37 -27.63
C PHE A 149 -26.12 4.35 -28.78
N GLN A 150 -25.11 4.87 -29.47
CA GLN A 150 -25.29 5.71 -30.67
C GLN A 150 -24.86 4.96 -31.94
N ARG A 151 -25.48 3.79 -32.16
CA ARG A 151 -25.41 3.12 -33.46
C ARG A 151 -26.65 3.44 -34.29
#